data_AF-A0A9W8K5S1-F1
#
_entry.id   AF-A0A9W8K5S1-F1
#
_cell.length_a   1.000
_cell.length_b   1.000
_cell.length_c   1.000
_cell.angle_alpha   90.00
_cell.angle_beta   90.00
_cell.angle_gamma   90.00
#
_symmetry.space_group_name_H-M   'P 1'
#
loop_
_entity.id
_entity.type
_entity.pdbx_description
1 polymer ?
#
loop_
_entity_poly.entity_id
_entity_poly.type
_entity_poly.pdbx_seq_one_letter_code
_entity_poly.pdbx_strand_id
1 'polypeptide(L)'
;MLVNYEKQSYKREAALPLSMRPLDLVYFTFFAIHLPASLIIDLQYIYPPSLVPGLLRNAVDTYIFMSRDPLIGGVFEAFGDSTHLIWFKTFLVLEAVFQIPVFVIGLRGLYHGSRKIYPLLALYGASSATTTLACLAVVLITPETTTHTLAQGAASVSSEQRLLLLSSYVPFFVIPFMMAVDMGLRVSQLIQKGIKAEEEEKWK
;
A
#
# COMPACT_ATOMS: atom_id res chain seq x y z
N MET A 1 38.46 40.36 14.56
CA MET A 1 37.02 40.52 14.32
C MET A 1 36.43 39.11 14.29
N LEU A 2 35.90 38.64 15.43
CA LEU A 2 35.38 37.28 15.57
C LEU A 2 33.95 37.28 15.04
N VAL A 3 33.72 36.56 13.94
CA VAL A 3 32.38 36.36 13.37
C VAL A 3 31.62 35.42 14.31
N ASN A 4 30.67 35.97 15.06
CA ASN A 4 29.73 35.19 15.86
C ASN A 4 28.84 34.39 14.91
N TYR A 5 29.11 33.09 14.80
CA TYR A 5 28.18 32.12 14.24
C TYR A 5 27.04 31.90 15.25
N GLU A 6 26.05 32.80 15.24
CA GLU A 6 24.78 32.51 15.88
C GLU A 6 24.15 31.32 15.17
N LYS A 7 24.10 30.17 15.86
CA LYS A 7 23.26 29.04 15.47
C LYS A 7 21.81 29.51 15.53
N GLN A 8 21.30 29.99 14.41
CA GLN A 8 19.89 30.29 14.22
C GLN A 8 19.13 28.98 14.41
N SER A 9 18.55 28.81 15.60
CA SER A 9 17.69 27.68 15.91
C SER A 9 16.49 27.76 14.97
N TYR A 10 16.51 26.96 13.90
CA TYR A 10 15.36 26.80 13.01
C TYR A 10 14.20 26.25 13.85
N LYS A 11 13.36 27.15 14.37
CA LYS A 11 12.03 26.81 14.86
C LYS A 11 11.35 26.08 13.71
N ARG A 12 11.15 24.76 13.85
CA ARG A 12 10.27 24.01 12.96
C ARG A 12 8.94 24.76 12.97
N GLU A 13 8.59 25.42 11.86
CA GLU A 13 7.20 25.83 11.67
C GLU A 13 6.36 24.58 11.90
N ALA A 14 5.50 24.62 12.91
CA ALA A 14 4.64 23.50 13.24
C ALA A 14 3.78 23.24 12.00
N ALA A 15 3.89 22.04 11.43
CA ALA A 15 3.05 21.67 10.30
C ALA A 15 1.57 21.79 10.72
N LEU A 16 0.72 22.18 9.77
CA LEU A 16 -0.72 22.20 10.01
C LEU A 16 -1.20 20.84 10.56
N PRO A 17 -2.17 20.83 11.49
CA PRO A 17 -2.70 19.58 12.01
C PRO A 17 -3.23 18.70 10.87
N LEU A 18 -3.22 17.37 11.07
CA LEU A 18 -3.61 16.41 10.03
C LEU A 18 -5.04 16.65 9.52
N SER A 19 -5.94 17.11 10.39
CA SER A 19 -7.32 17.48 10.03
C SER A 19 -7.43 18.62 9.03
N MET A 20 -6.40 19.45 8.88
CA MET A 20 -6.32 20.53 7.90
C MET A 20 -5.53 20.15 6.63
N ARG A 21 -5.12 18.89 6.51
CA ARG A 21 -4.38 18.34 5.35
C ARG A 21 -5.17 17.17 4.78
N PRO A 22 -6.23 17.42 3.98
CA PRO A 22 -7.21 16.39 3.62
C PRO A 22 -6.61 15.20 2.86
N LEU A 23 -5.69 15.42 1.92
CA LEU A 23 -5.00 14.32 1.24
C LEU A 23 -4.11 13.52 2.19
N ASP A 24 -3.37 14.19 3.07
CA ASP A 24 -2.54 13.51 4.08
C ASP A 24 -3.40 12.70 5.05
N LEU A 25 -4.61 13.17 5.39
CA LEU A 25 -5.57 12.44 6.22
C LEU A 25 -6.10 11.19 5.51
N VAL A 26 -6.39 11.28 4.20
CA VAL A 26 -6.76 10.10 3.38
C VAL A 26 -5.63 9.07 3.39
N TYR A 27 -4.39 9.50 3.12
CA TYR A 27 -3.23 8.60 3.10
C TYR A 27 -2.93 7.99 4.47
N PHE A 28 -3.07 8.78 5.54
CA PHE A 28 -2.91 8.30 6.91
C PHE A 28 -3.97 7.25 7.25
N THR A 29 -5.24 7.52 6.93
CA THR A 29 -6.35 6.61 7.18
C THR A 29 -6.19 5.33 6.38
N PHE A 30 -5.77 5.45 5.12
CA PHE A 30 -5.44 4.31 4.28
C PHE A 30 -4.38 3.42 4.93
N PHE A 31 -3.24 3.97 5.36
CA PHE A 31 -2.22 3.18 6.07
C PHE A 31 -2.73 2.58 7.39
N ALA A 32 -3.57 3.30 8.13
CA ALA A 32 -4.09 2.85 9.42
C ALA A 32 -5.02 1.64 9.29
N ILE A 33 -5.79 1.56 8.19
CA ILE A 33 -6.67 0.43 7.89
C ILE A 33 -5.88 -0.70 7.19
N HIS A 34 -4.97 -0.34 6.30
CA HIS A 34 -4.22 -1.30 5.50
C HIS A 34 -3.24 -2.10 6.36
N LEU A 35 -2.49 -1.45 7.26
CA LEU A 35 -1.53 -2.13 8.12
C LEU A 35 -2.10 -3.35 8.87
N PRO A 36 -3.23 -3.25 9.63
CA PRO A 36 -3.79 -4.43 10.27
C PRO A 36 -4.33 -5.45 9.26
N ALA A 37 -4.91 -5.02 8.14
CA ALA A 37 -5.38 -5.94 7.11
C ALA A 37 -4.24 -6.80 6.54
N SER A 38 -3.11 -6.18 6.19
CA SER A 38 -1.92 -6.87 5.70
C SER A 38 -1.34 -7.84 6.72
N LEU A 39 -1.26 -7.42 8.00
CA LEU A 39 -0.76 -8.30 9.07
C LEU A 39 -1.69 -9.49 9.31
N ILE A 40 -3.01 -9.31 9.13
CA ILE A 40 -4.01 -10.35 9.39
C ILE A 40 -4.21 -11.25 8.18
N ILE A 41 -4.13 -10.77 6.95
CA ILE A 41 -4.43 -11.57 5.74
C ILE A 41 -3.15 -11.89 4.98
N ASP A 42 -2.49 -10.88 4.44
CA ASP A 42 -1.41 -11.05 3.46
C ASP A 42 -0.17 -11.73 4.05
N LEU A 43 0.29 -11.26 5.21
CA LEU A 43 1.51 -11.77 5.84
C LEU A 43 1.35 -13.18 6.43
N GLN A 44 0.14 -13.72 6.54
CA GLN A 44 -0.03 -15.13 6.95
C GLN A 44 0.60 -16.11 5.96
N TYR A 45 0.74 -15.72 4.70
CA TYR A 45 1.50 -16.50 3.72
C TYR A 45 2.97 -16.68 4.11
N ILE A 46 3.53 -15.71 4.87
CA ILE A 46 4.95 -15.65 5.25
C ILE A 46 5.16 -16.15 6.68
N TYR A 47 4.17 -15.99 7.56
CA TYR A 47 4.31 -16.39 8.95
C TYR A 47 4.60 -17.89 9.08
N PRO A 48 5.56 -18.28 9.92
CA PRO A 48 5.73 -19.69 10.21
C PRO A 48 4.44 -20.19 10.88
N PRO A 49 3.92 -21.36 10.50
CA PRO A 49 2.63 -21.85 11.00
C PRO A 49 2.53 -21.84 12.53
N SER A 50 3.64 -22.10 13.24
CA SER A 50 3.72 -22.11 14.70
C SER A 50 3.44 -20.74 15.36
N LEU A 51 3.57 -19.63 14.64
CA LEU A 51 3.37 -18.27 15.17
C LEU A 51 2.00 -17.70 14.84
N VAL A 52 1.18 -18.39 14.05
CA VAL A 52 -0.15 -17.91 13.66
C VAL A 52 -1.20 -18.48 14.64
N PRO A 53 -1.78 -17.65 15.53
CA PRO A 53 -2.86 -18.09 16.41
C PRO A 53 -4.07 -18.54 15.59
N GLY A 54 -4.85 -19.50 16.11
CA GLY A 54 -6.02 -20.02 15.41
C GLY A 54 -7.02 -18.94 14.96
N LEU A 55 -7.16 -17.87 15.75
CA LEU A 55 -8.01 -16.73 15.39
C LEU A 55 -7.59 -16.05 14.07
N LEU A 56 -6.28 -15.91 13.83
CA LEU A 56 -5.77 -15.33 12.59
C LEU A 56 -6.03 -16.29 11.42
N ARG A 57 -5.74 -17.59 11.56
CA ARG A 57 -6.00 -18.57 10.49
C ARG A 57 -7.46 -18.55 10.03
N ASN A 58 -8.38 -18.52 10.99
CA ASN A 58 -9.81 -18.41 10.71
C ASN A 58 -10.18 -17.15 9.91
N ALA A 59 -9.43 -16.05 10.04
CA ALA A 59 -9.68 -14.83 9.29
C ALA A 59 -9.40 -15.01 7.80
N VAL A 60 -8.30 -15.69 7.44
CA VAL A 60 -7.97 -16.02 6.03
C VAL A 60 -8.99 -17.00 5.46
N ASP A 61 -9.33 -18.06 6.19
CA ASP A 61 -10.34 -19.03 5.74
C ASP A 61 -11.70 -18.37 5.53
N THR A 62 -12.12 -17.51 6.45
CA THR A 62 -13.37 -16.74 6.34
C THR A 62 -13.34 -15.81 5.14
N TYR A 63 -12.21 -15.14 4.91
CA TYR A 63 -12.02 -14.26 3.76
C TYR A 63 -12.12 -15.03 2.45
N ILE A 64 -11.41 -16.16 2.31
CA ILE A 64 -11.44 -17.01 1.11
C ILE A 64 -12.85 -17.55 0.88
N PHE A 65 -13.52 -18.00 1.94
CA PHE A 65 -14.89 -18.51 1.84
C PHE A 65 -15.87 -17.44 1.33
N MET A 66 -15.80 -16.23 1.88
CA MET A 66 -16.70 -15.13 1.51
C MET A 66 -16.42 -14.58 0.11
N SER A 67 -15.15 -14.32 -0.19
CA SER A 67 -14.74 -13.57 -1.38
C SER A 67 -14.43 -14.44 -2.59
N ARG A 68 -14.02 -15.70 -2.36
CA ARG A 68 -13.37 -16.57 -3.36
C ARG A 68 -12.23 -15.86 -4.11
N ASP A 69 -11.49 -14.98 -3.43
CA ASP A 69 -10.39 -14.22 -4.04
C ASP A 69 -9.41 -15.16 -4.75
N PRO A 70 -9.26 -15.07 -6.08
CA PRO A 70 -8.44 -15.99 -6.87
C PRO A 70 -6.94 -15.88 -6.54
N LEU A 71 -6.49 -14.76 -5.99
CA LEU A 71 -5.11 -14.48 -5.63
C LEU A 71 -4.81 -14.99 -4.22
N ILE A 72 -5.55 -14.51 -3.21
CA ILE A 72 -5.35 -14.94 -1.82
C ILE A 72 -5.70 -16.41 -1.67
N GLY A 73 -6.88 -16.84 -2.13
CA GLY A 73 -7.24 -18.27 -2.12
C GLY A 73 -6.27 -19.11 -2.95
N GLY A 74 -5.76 -18.57 -4.06
CA GLY A 74 -4.78 -19.24 -4.89
C GLY A 74 -3.43 -19.48 -4.22
N VAL A 75 -2.88 -18.51 -3.48
CA VAL A 75 -1.60 -18.72 -2.77
C VAL A 75 -1.68 -19.69 -1.60
N PHE A 76 -2.88 -19.84 -1.03
CA PHE A 76 -3.19 -20.87 -0.03
C PHE A 76 -3.73 -22.16 -0.65
N GLU A 77 -3.60 -22.33 -1.98
CA GLU A 77 -3.95 -23.55 -2.73
C GLU A 77 -5.42 -23.99 -2.60
N ALA A 78 -6.32 -23.05 -2.29
CA ALA A 78 -7.75 -23.32 -2.16
C ALA A 78 -8.41 -23.69 -3.51
N PHE A 79 -7.77 -23.37 -4.64
CA PHE A 79 -8.28 -23.56 -6.00
C PHE A 79 -7.30 -24.34 -6.90
N GLY A 80 -6.47 -25.20 -6.31
CA GLY A 80 -5.51 -26.03 -7.02
C GLY A 80 -4.10 -25.44 -7.09
N ASP A 81 -3.37 -25.77 -8.16
CA ASP A 81 -1.95 -25.38 -8.32
C ASP A 81 -1.75 -23.86 -8.24
N SER A 82 -0.79 -23.45 -7.41
CA SER A 82 -0.46 -22.04 -7.14
C SER A 82 0.86 -21.59 -7.80
N THR A 83 1.47 -22.42 -8.64
CA THR A 83 2.77 -22.14 -9.26
C THR A 83 2.71 -20.91 -10.17
N HIS A 84 1.60 -20.76 -10.91
CA HIS A 84 1.35 -19.61 -11.77
C HIS A 84 1.22 -18.27 -11.01
N LEU A 85 1.04 -18.30 -9.69
CA LEU A 85 0.94 -17.13 -8.81
C LEU A 85 2.29 -16.75 -8.17
N ILE A 86 3.42 -17.27 -8.66
CA ILE A 86 4.74 -16.93 -8.11
C ILE A 86 5.00 -15.41 -8.10
N TRP A 87 4.51 -14.68 -9.10
CA TRP A 87 4.59 -13.21 -9.15
C TRP A 87 3.79 -12.53 -8.03
N PHE A 88 2.66 -13.10 -7.60
CA PHE A 88 1.87 -12.54 -6.51
C PHE A 88 2.50 -12.89 -5.17
N LYS A 89 3.06 -14.10 -5.03
CA LYS A 89 3.87 -14.50 -3.86
C LYS A 89 5.06 -13.55 -3.65
N THR A 90 5.71 -13.06 -4.72
CA THR A 90 6.75 -12.03 -4.57
C THR A 90 6.20 -10.68 -4.15
N PHE A 91 4.97 -10.32 -4.53
CA PHE A 91 4.31 -9.10 -4.06
C PHE A 91 3.98 -9.17 -2.56
N LEU A 92 3.56 -10.32 -2.02
CA LEU A 92 3.37 -10.51 -0.58
C LEU A 92 4.70 -10.36 0.19
N VAL A 93 5.80 -10.87 -0.37
CA VAL A 93 7.14 -10.64 0.22
C VAL A 93 7.50 -9.15 0.16
N LEU A 94 7.28 -8.48 -0.97
CA LEU A 94 7.51 -7.04 -1.13
C LEU A 94 6.68 -6.24 -0.12
N GLU A 95 5.45 -6.65 0.14
CA GLU A 95 4.60 -6.04 1.15
C GLU A 95 5.23 -6.12 2.54
N ALA A 96 5.66 -7.31 2.95
CA ALA A 96 6.29 -7.50 4.25
C ALA A 96 7.60 -6.71 4.41
N VAL A 97 8.47 -6.68 3.40
CA VAL A 97 9.81 -6.09 3.52
C VAL A 97 9.87 -4.59 3.19
N PHE A 98 8.91 -4.08 2.42
CA PHE A 98 8.91 -2.69 1.97
C PHE A 98 7.63 -1.96 2.38
N GLN A 99 6.45 -2.47 2.03
CA GLN A 99 5.21 -1.72 2.25
C GLN A 99 4.87 -1.56 3.73
N ILE A 100 4.96 -2.62 4.54
CA ILE A 100 4.67 -2.58 5.97
C ILE A 100 5.58 -1.59 6.72
N PRO A 101 6.92 -1.61 6.54
CA PRO A 101 7.78 -0.55 7.09
C PRO A 101 7.36 0.86 6.65
N VAL A 102 6.96 1.03 5.39
CA VAL A 102 6.47 2.32 4.89
C VAL A 102 5.15 2.71 5.54
N PHE A 103 4.24 1.80 5.86
CA PHE A 103 3.00 2.13 6.57
C PHE A 103 3.30 2.76 7.93
N VAL A 104 4.22 2.16 8.69
CA VAL A 104 4.61 2.67 10.02
C VAL A 104 5.29 4.04 9.91
N ILE A 105 6.23 4.19 8.97
CA ILE A 105 6.92 5.46 8.73
C ILE A 105 5.95 6.52 8.22
N GLY A 106 5.03 6.14 7.33
CA GLY A 106 3.99 6.96 6.72
C GLY A 106 3.01 7.48 7.75
N LEU A 107 2.47 6.61 8.61
CA LEU A 107 1.59 6.99 9.73
C LEU A 107 2.26 8.05 10.60
N ARG A 108 3.49 7.78 11.06
CA ARG A 108 4.24 8.74 11.89
C ARG A 108 4.53 10.03 11.13
N GLY A 109 5.02 9.95 9.91
CA GLY A 109 5.44 11.12 9.14
C GLY A 109 4.29 12.00 8.70
N LEU A 110 3.16 11.42 8.29
CA LEU A 110 1.94 12.15 7.95
C LEU A 110 1.34 12.82 9.19
N TYR A 111 1.27 12.12 10.32
CA TYR A 111 0.79 12.71 11.58
C TYR A 111 1.58 13.97 11.95
N HIS A 112 2.90 13.93 11.87
CA HIS A 112 3.78 15.05 12.20
C HIS A 112 4.00 16.06 11.06
N GLY A 113 3.42 15.84 9.87
CA GLY A 113 3.62 16.71 8.69
C GLY A 113 5.07 16.78 8.20
N SER A 114 5.80 15.66 8.29
CA SER A 114 7.18 15.56 7.86
C SER A 114 7.29 15.53 6.33
N ARG A 115 7.89 16.56 5.74
CA ARG A 115 8.16 16.59 4.28
C ARG A 115 9.23 15.60 3.85
N LYS A 116 10.04 15.08 4.79
CA LYS A 116 11.14 14.13 4.50
C LYS A 116 10.66 12.79 3.96
N ILE A 117 9.40 12.43 4.19
CA ILE A 117 8.84 11.14 3.76
C ILE A 117 8.23 11.20 2.35
N TYR A 118 8.12 12.38 1.71
CA TYR A 118 7.47 12.48 0.41
C TYR A 118 8.11 11.58 -0.67
N PRO A 119 9.45 11.51 -0.81
CA PRO A 119 10.04 10.58 -1.79
C PRO A 119 9.69 9.12 -1.52
N LEU A 120 9.66 8.73 -0.23
CA LEU A 120 9.31 7.36 0.17
C LEU A 120 7.85 7.05 -0.14
N LEU A 121 6.93 7.98 0.14
CA LEU A 121 5.51 7.83 -0.17
C LEU A 121 5.24 7.81 -1.68
N ALA A 122 6.01 8.57 -2.47
CA ALA A 122 5.91 8.52 -3.93
C ALA A 122 6.32 7.14 -4.47
N LEU A 123 7.45 6.61 -3.99
CA LEU A 123 7.94 5.27 -4.37
C LEU A 123 6.96 4.18 -3.95
N TYR A 124 6.46 4.25 -2.72
CA TYR A 124 5.45 3.33 -2.22
C TYR A 124 4.17 3.40 -3.07
N GLY A 125 3.65 4.60 -3.31
CA GLY A 125 2.43 4.79 -4.08
C GLY A 125 2.54 4.18 -5.47
N ALA A 126 3.66 4.42 -6.17
CA ALA A 126 3.91 3.85 -7.48
C ALA A 126 4.01 2.32 -7.43
N SER A 127 4.79 1.78 -6.49
CA SER A 127 4.97 0.34 -6.32
C SER A 127 3.64 -0.36 -6.02
N SER A 128 2.89 0.12 -5.03
CA SER A 128 1.62 -0.47 -4.60
C SER A 128 0.55 -0.33 -5.69
N ALA A 129 0.46 0.82 -6.38
CA ALA A 129 -0.45 0.96 -7.51
C ALA A 129 -0.15 -0.06 -8.63
N THR A 130 1.13 -0.28 -8.96
CA THR A 130 1.52 -1.26 -9.99
C THR A 130 1.18 -2.68 -9.58
N THR A 131 1.48 -3.09 -8.35
CA THR A 131 1.15 -4.45 -7.88
C THR A 131 -0.36 -4.67 -7.82
N THR A 132 -1.12 -3.70 -7.32
CA THR A 132 -2.58 -3.80 -7.22
C THR A 132 -3.25 -3.77 -8.59
N LEU A 133 -2.70 -3.05 -9.58
CA LEU A 133 -3.22 -3.07 -10.95
C LEU A 133 -3.12 -4.47 -11.58
N ALA A 134 -2.01 -5.19 -11.34
CA ALA A 134 -1.88 -6.57 -11.79
C ALA A 134 -2.92 -7.48 -11.12
N CYS A 135 -3.17 -7.28 -9.82
CA CYS A 135 -4.19 -8.02 -9.08
C CYS A 135 -5.60 -7.73 -9.60
N LEU A 136 -5.91 -6.45 -9.86
CA LEU A 136 -7.19 -6.01 -10.40
C LEU A 136 -7.45 -6.64 -11.78
N ALA A 137 -6.42 -6.74 -12.63
CA ALA A 137 -6.53 -7.44 -13.91
C ALA A 137 -6.93 -8.91 -13.70
N VAL A 138 -6.35 -9.62 -12.73
CA VAL A 138 -6.73 -11.01 -12.40
C VAL A 138 -8.18 -11.09 -11.96
N VAL A 139 -8.63 -10.23 -11.04
CA VAL A 139 -10.04 -10.19 -10.58
C VAL A 139 -11.01 -9.98 -11.75
N LEU A 140 -10.66 -9.11 -12.71
CA LEU A 140 -11.50 -8.81 -13.86
C LEU A 140 -11.59 -9.96 -14.87
N ILE A 141 -10.48 -10.69 -15.10
CA ILE A 141 -10.45 -11.80 -16.06
C ILE A 141 -10.88 -13.14 -15.44
N THR A 142 -10.95 -13.24 -14.11
CA THR A 142 -11.35 -14.48 -13.42
C THR A 142 -12.77 -14.86 -13.84
N PRO A 143 -13.02 -16.10 -14.28
CA PRO A 143 -14.31 -16.49 -14.84
C PRO A 143 -15.44 -16.47 -13.80
N GLU A 144 -16.67 -16.35 -14.29
CA GLU A 144 -17.87 -16.48 -13.46
C GLU A 144 -18.04 -17.89 -12.90
N THR A 145 -18.56 -18.00 -11.69
CA THR A 145 -18.82 -19.29 -11.06
C THR A 145 -19.99 -19.99 -11.75
N THR A 146 -19.67 -21.13 -12.37
CA THR A 146 -20.62 -22.04 -13.01
C THR A 146 -20.40 -23.48 -12.52
N THR A 147 -21.38 -24.35 -12.75
CA THR A 147 -21.26 -25.79 -12.45
C THR A 147 -20.01 -26.41 -13.07
N HIS A 148 -19.64 -26.00 -14.28
CA HIS A 148 -18.44 -26.45 -14.97
C HIS A 148 -17.15 -25.99 -14.27
N THR A 149 -17.04 -24.71 -13.91
CA THR A 149 -15.84 -24.20 -13.21
C THR A 149 -15.65 -24.84 -11.84
N LEU A 150 -16.76 -25.10 -11.12
CA LEU A 150 -16.74 -25.79 -9.84
C LEU A 150 -16.31 -27.25 -9.99
N ALA A 151 -16.81 -27.95 -11.01
CA ALA A 151 -16.40 -29.33 -11.30
C ALA A 151 -14.91 -29.46 -11.66
N GLN A 152 -14.31 -28.41 -12.22
CA GLN A 152 -12.87 -28.35 -12.52
C GLN A 152 -12.02 -27.90 -11.33
N GLY A 153 -12.62 -27.50 -10.20
CA GLY A 153 -11.91 -26.94 -9.06
C GLY A 153 -11.19 -25.62 -9.37
N ALA A 154 -11.52 -24.98 -10.49
CA ALA A 154 -10.84 -23.78 -10.95
C ALA A 154 -11.25 -22.55 -10.13
N ALA A 155 -10.35 -21.57 -10.03
CA ALA A 155 -10.68 -20.27 -9.47
C ALA A 155 -11.78 -19.60 -10.30
N SER A 156 -12.90 -19.30 -9.65
CA SER A 156 -14.05 -18.61 -10.23
C SER A 156 -14.80 -17.86 -9.15
N VAL A 157 -15.42 -16.74 -9.53
CA VAL A 157 -16.11 -15.82 -8.62
C VAL A 157 -17.53 -15.57 -9.12
N SER A 158 -18.50 -15.41 -8.22
CA SER A 158 -19.83 -14.92 -8.60
C SER A 158 -19.80 -13.43 -8.91
N SER A 159 -20.88 -12.88 -9.48
CA SER A 159 -21.00 -11.44 -9.70
C SER A 159 -20.94 -10.63 -8.40
N GLU A 160 -21.53 -11.13 -7.31
CA GLU A 160 -21.47 -10.48 -5.98
C GLU A 160 -20.06 -10.52 -5.41
N GLN A 161 -19.35 -11.65 -5.55
CA GLN A 161 -17.97 -11.80 -5.12
C GLN A 161 -17.04 -10.90 -5.93
N ARG A 162 -17.25 -10.82 -7.25
CA ARG A 162 -16.49 -9.89 -8.09
C ARG A 162 -16.72 -8.45 -7.66
N LEU A 163 -17.96 -8.05 -7.39
CA LEU A 163 -18.25 -6.71 -6.89
C LEU A 163 -17.58 -6.45 -5.53
N LEU A 164 -17.62 -7.43 -4.61
CA LEU A 164 -16.92 -7.36 -3.33
C LEU A 164 -15.41 -7.16 -3.52
N LEU A 165 -14.77 -7.98 -4.37
CA LEU A 165 -13.35 -7.87 -4.68
C LEU A 165 -13.03 -6.50 -5.29
N LEU A 166 -13.78 -6.05 -6.31
CA LEU A 166 -13.57 -4.75 -6.94
C LEU A 166 -13.74 -3.60 -5.94
N SER A 167 -14.69 -3.70 -5.01
CA SER A 167 -14.88 -2.70 -3.95
C SER A 167 -13.67 -2.56 -3.01
N SER A 168 -12.85 -3.62 -2.91
CA SER A 168 -11.59 -3.63 -2.16
C SER A 168 -10.40 -3.23 -3.03
N TYR A 169 -10.17 -3.91 -4.16
CA TYR A 169 -9.00 -3.70 -5.01
C TYR A 169 -8.96 -2.30 -5.66
N VAL A 170 -10.11 -1.73 -6.04
CA VAL A 170 -10.13 -0.42 -6.71
C VAL A 170 -9.64 0.71 -5.79
N PRO A 171 -10.14 0.89 -4.56
CA PRO A 171 -9.57 1.87 -3.62
C PRO A 171 -8.07 1.65 -3.34
N PHE A 172 -7.63 0.39 -3.24
CA PHE A 172 -6.24 0.02 -3.02
C PHE A 172 -5.34 0.24 -4.23
N PHE A 173 -5.91 0.49 -5.41
CA PHE A 173 -5.18 0.99 -6.58
C PHE A 173 -5.20 2.53 -6.62
N VAL A 174 -6.40 3.11 -6.50
CA VAL A 174 -6.62 4.55 -6.68
C VAL A 174 -5.86 5.36 -5.63
N ILE A 175 -5.92 4.99 -4.35
CA ILE A 175 -5.28 5.76 -3.28
C ILE A 175 -3.75 5.75 -3.41
N PRO A 176 -3.06 4.60 -3.59
CA PRO A 176 -1.63 4.60 -3.86
C PRO A 176 -1.23 5.34 -5.13
N PHE A 177 -2.03 5.23 -6.22
CA PHE A 177 -1.75 5.98 -7.44
C PHE A 177 -1.84 7.49 -7.20
N MET A 178 -2.89 7.96 -6.52
CA MET A 178 -3.01 9.36 -6.11
C MET A 178 -1.83 9.80 -5.22
N MET A 179 -1.42 8.96 -4.27
CA MET A 179 -0.28 9.22 -3.40
C MET A 179 1.03 9.37 -4.20
N ALA A 180 1.24 8.52 -5.19
CA ALA A 180 2.40 8.59 -6.08
C ALA A 180 2.48 9.94 -6.79
N VAL A 181 1.35 10.36 -7.40
CA VAL A 181 1.25 11.62 -8.13
C VAL A 181 1.41 12.82 -7.21
N ASP A 182 0.64 12.90 -6.11
CA ASP A 182 0.68 14.02 -5.16
C ASP A 182 2.08 14.19 -4.57
N MET A 183 2.67 13.11 -4.05
CA MET A 183 4.00 13.18 -3.43
C MET A 183 5.09 13.48 -4.46
N GLY A 184 4.98 12.95 -5.68
CA GLY A 184 5.88 13.29 -6.80
C GLY A 184 5.83 14.78 -7.16
N LEU A 185 4.64 15.38 -7.19
CA LEU A 185 4.47 16.82 -7.41
C LEU A 185 5.04 17.64 -6.25
N ARG A 186 4.75 17.27 -5.00
CA ARG A 186 5.28 17.96 -3.81
C ARG A 186 6.81 17.90 -3.74
N VAL A 187 7.42 16.76 -4.08
CA VAL A 187 8.89 16.62 -4.17
C VAL A 187 9.44 17.53 -5.27
N SER A 188 8.85 17.51 -6.46
CA SER A 188 9.27 18.37 -7.58
C SER A 188 9.25 19.85 -7.21
N GLN A 189 8.20 20.32 -6.51
CA GLN A 189 8.12 21.70 -6.03
C GLN A 189 9.22 22.05 -5.02
N LEU A 190 9.58 21.13 -4.12
CA LEU A 190 10.66 21.34 -3.17
C LEU A 190 12.02 21.41 -3.87
N ILE A 191 12.25 20.55 -4.87
CA ILE A 191 13.46 20.57 -5.69
C ILE A 191 13.58 21.89 -6.44
N GLN A 192 12.50 22.36 -7.09
CA GLN A 192 12.49 23.66 -7.77
C GLN A 192 12.83 24.83 -6.84
N LYS A 193 12.31 24.81 -5.60
CA LYS A 193 12.67 25.81 -4.59
C LYS A 193 14.15 25.74 -4.20
N GLY A 194 14.69 24.53 -4.07
CA GLY A 194 16.11 24.30 -3.78
C GLY A 194 17.02 24.82 -4.88
N ILE A 195 16.69 24.52 -6.14
CA ILE A 195 17.46 25.00 -7.32
C ILE A 195 17.52 26.53 -7.34
N LYS A 196 16.37 27.20 -7.16
CA LYS A 196 16.32 28.68 -7.13
C LYS A 196 17.17 29.28 -6.01
N ALA A 197 17.13 28.69 -4.82
CA ALA A 197 17.93 29.16 -3.69
C ALA A 197 19.44 29.03 -3.97
N GLU A 198 19.86 27.93 -4.58
CA GLU A 198 21.26 27.72 -4.99
C GLU A 198 21.70 28.74 -6.06
N GLU A 199 20.83 29.06 -7.02
CA GLU A 199 21.10 30.08 -8.03
C GLU A 199 21.23 31.48 -7.42
N GLU A 200 20.37 31.85 -6.47
CA GLU A 200 20.44 33.13 -5.76
C GLU A 200 21.70 33.28 -4.90
N GLU A 201 22.21 32.17 -4.33
CA GLU A 201 23.46 32.16 -3.57
C GLU A 201 24.71 32.31 -4.46
N LYS A 202 24.67 31.87 -5.72
CA LYS A 202 25.79 32.04 -6.67
C LYS A 202 26.09 33.50 -7.02
N TRP A 203 25.14 34.40 -6.80
CA TRP A 203 25.25 35.83 -7.13
C TRP A 203 25.38 36.73 -5.89
N LYS A 204 25.56 36.16 -4.69
CA LYS A 204 25.86 36.88 -3.44
C LYS A 204 27.35 36.83 -3.13
#